data_AF-A0A1L9VRD8-F1
#
_entry.id   AF-A0A1L9VRD8-F1
#
_cell.length_a   1.000
_cell.length_b   1.000
_cell.length_c   1.000
_cell.angle_alpha   90.00
_cell.angle_beta   90.00
_cell.angle_gamma   90.00
#
_symmetry.space_group_name_H-M   'P 1'
#
loop_
_entity.id
_entity.type
_entity.pdbx_description
1 polymer ?
#
loop_
_entity_poly.entity_id
_entity_poly.type
_entity_poly.pdbx_seq_one_letter_code
_entity_poly.pdbx_strand_id
1 'polypeptide(L)'
;MSQDDSPGKETHNDPFPWELGVYDAHCHPTDIMASIAEIPQMKARKLTVMSTRGEDQDLVFNIASKFSKEENSNNGGNEGRILPCFGWHPWFSYQILDDTTTPESTDEDDDDLKKAHYKKVLTPSPKDDDTGNHFISSLPSPKPLSNLITQTRTRLSTHPTALIGEIGLDRAFRLPNPWTTKDFETRDNTVTPGSREGRKLSPYRVHLEHQKVVLRAQLRLAGEMGRAVSIHSVQAHGAVFDVFKELWKGYERRVASRKERRRGSVAGAYEESDEDAAKASQSKSTSEEEEKKPSLPFPPRICMHSYSGPVEAVKQFLHLANPSDVYFSFSNVINFSAPGAQKAIDVVKALPDDRVLVESDLHTAGPVMDGLLEDVVRRICEIRGWGLEEGVRKLGDNWRRFVHG
;
A
#
# COMPACT_ATOMS: atom_id res chain seq x y z
N MET A 1 11.40 -16.47 -15.84
CA MET A 1 10.53 -17.56 -15.39
C MET A 1 9.88 -18.12 -16.63
N SER A 2 9.99 -19.43 -16.84
CA SER A 2 9.42 -20.16 -17.96
C SER A 2 7.89 -20.03 -17.97
N GLN A 3 7.33 -19.88 -19.16
CA GLN A 3 5.94 -19.51 -19.48
C GLN A 3 4.89 -20.62 -19.27
N ASP A 4 5.07 -21.56 -18.32
CA ASP A 4 4.15 -22.72 -18.24
C ASP A 4 3.74 -23.18 -16.82
N ASP A 5 3.87 -22.32 -15.81
CA ASP A 5 3.23 -22.53 -14.50
C ASP A 5 2.14 -21.47 -14.33
N SER A 6 0.88 -21.83 -14.63
CA SER A 6 -0.26 -21.04 -14.14
C SER A 6 -0.29 -21.17 -12.62
N PRO A 7 -0.04 -20.11 -11.82
CA PRO A 7 0.09 -20.27 -10.39
C PRO A 7 -1.30 -20.51 -9.78
N GLY A 8 -1.52 -21.73 -9.31
CA GLY A 8 -2.25 -21.97 -8.07
C GLY A 8 -3.77 -21.76 -8.07
N LYS A 9 -4.48 -21.94 -9.19
CA LYS A 9 -5.96 -21.99 -9.11
C LYS A 9 -6.39 -23.32 -8.48
N GLU A 10 -6.90 -23.26 -7.27
CA GLU A 10 -7.54 -24.43 -6.66
C GLU A 10 -8.96 -24.61 -7.24
N THR A 11 -9.34 -25.85 -7.55
CA THR A 11 -10.69 -26.15 -8.01
C THR A 11 -11.60 -26.39 -6.81
N HIS A 12 -12.51 -25.46 -6.55
CA HIS A 12 -13.51 -25.59 -5.49
C HIS A 12 -14.84 -26.11 -6.06
N ASN A 13 -15.46 -27.09 -5.38
CA ASN A 13 -16.74 -27.65 -5.78
C ASN A 13 -17.94 -26.85 -5.27
N ASP A 14 -17.75 -26.05 -4.23
CA ASP A 14 -18.82 -25.26 -3.59
C ASP A 14 -18.89 -23.85 -4.19
N PRO A 15 -20.10 -23.27 -4.36
CA PRO A 15 -20.25 -21.92 -4.90
C PRO A 15 -19.58 -20.86 -4.00
N PHE A 16 -19.07 -19.80 -4.62
CA PHE A 16 -18.47 -18.67 -3.92
C PHE A 16 -19.41 -17.45 -3.92
N PRO A 17 -19.65 -16.80 -2.76
CA PRO A 17 -20.67 -15.77 -2.61
C PRO A 17 -20.17 -14.38 -3.04
N TRP A 18 -19.87 -14.21 -4.34
CA TRP A 18 -19.38 -12.96 -4.93
C TRP A 18 -20.32 -11.77 -4.71
N GLU A 19 -21.63 -12.03 -4.58
CA GLU A 19 -22.66 -11.01 -4.35
C GLU A 19 -22.47 -10.25 -3.04
N LEU A 20 -21.85 -10.87 -2.03
CA LEU A 20 -21.55 -10.27 -0.73
C LEU A 20 -20.43 -9.21 -0.82
N GLY A 21 -19.69 -9.18 -1.93
CA GLY A 21 -18.68 -8.17 -2.24
C GLY A 21 -17.29 -8.57 -1.77
N VAL A 22 -16.45 -8.96 -2.72
CA VAL A 22 -15.01 -9.14 -2.51
C VAL A 22 -14.27 -7.91 -3.01
N TYR A 23 -13.34 -7.44 -2.21
CA TYR A 23 -12.57 -6.23 -2.45
C TYR A 23 -11.09 -6.59 -2.48
N ASP A 24 -10.43 -6.27 -3.58
CA ASP A 24 -8.99 -6.44 -3.70
C ASP A 24 -8.30 -5.24 -3.05
N ALA A 25 -7.58 -5.47 -1.94
CA ALA A 25 -6.88 -4.42 -1.20
C ALA A 25 -5.60 -3.94 -1.92
N HIS A 26 -5.08 -4.69 -2.90
CA HIS A 26 -3.83 -4.34 -3.59
C HIS A 26 -3.64 -5.11 -4.90
N CYS A 27 -3.53 -4.39 -6.01
CA CYS A 27 -3.15 -4.98 -7.29
C CYS A 27 -2.48 -3.99 -8.25
N HIS A 28 -1.88 -4.53 -9.32
CA HIS A 28 -1.12 -3.79 -10.34
C HIS A 28 -1.61 -4.06 -11.78
N PRO A 29 -2.92 -3.98 -12.10
CA PRO A 29 -3.41 -4.30 -13.44
C PRO A 29 -2.87 -3.37 -14.55
N THR A 30 -2.27 -2.22 -14.19
CA THR A 30 -1.59 -1.32 -15.14
C THR A 30 -0.23 -1.85 -15.61
N ASP A 31 0.30 -2.92 -15.01
CA ASP A 31 1.51 -3.57 -15.53
C ASP A 31 1.26 -4.28 -16.86
N ILE A 32 0.03 -4.69 -17.14
CA ILE A 32 -0.41 -5.17 -18.46
C ILE A 32 -1.68 -4.43 -18.87
N MET A 33 -1.50 -3.31 -19.59
CA MET A 33 -2.59 -2.42 -20.00
C MET A 33 -3.67 -3.09 -20.84
N ALA A 34 -3.35 -4.18 -21.55
CA ALA A 34 -4.33 -4.96 -22.31
C ALA A 34 -5.42 -5.58 -21.41
N SER A 35 -5.08 -5.93 -20.16
CA SER A 35 -6.00 -6.57 -19.21
C SER A 35 -7.05 -5.59 -18.64
N ILE A 36 -6.83 -4.28 -18.72
CA ILE A 36 -7.74 -3.26 -18.19
C ILE A 36 -9.16 -3.36 -18.78
N ALA A 37 -9.27 -3.86 -20.01
CA ALA A 37 -10.56 -4.07 -20.68
C ALA A 37 -11.43 -5.16 -20.02
N GLU A 38 -10.84 -6.02 -19.17
CA GLU A 38 -11.53 -7.11 -18.48
C GLU A 38 -12.18 -6.68 -17.14
N ILE A 39 -11.78 -5.54 -16.59
CA ILE A 39 -12.28 -5.02 -15.31
C ILE A 39 -13.83 -4.92 -15.24
N PRO A 40 -14.55 -4.47 -16.28
CA PRO A 40 -16.01 -4.43 -16.25
C PRO A 40 -16.68 -5.80 -16.01
N GLN A 41 -16.06 -6.89 -16.48
CA GLN A 41 -16.61 -8.25 -16.37
C GLN A 41 -16.12 -9.00 -15.13
N MET A 42 -15.18 -8.43 -14.36
CA MET A 42 -14.70 -9.05 -13.14
C MET A 42 -15.78 -9.16 -12.06
N LYS A 43 -15.69 -10.23 -11.27
CA LYS A 43 -16.57 -10.53 -10.15
C LYS A 43 -16.20 -9.77 -8.89
N ALA A 44 -14.91 -9.45 -8.69
CA ALA A 44 -14.48 -8.55 -7.63
C ALA A 44 -15.23 -7.21 -7.71
N ARG A 45 -15.70 -6.73 -6.55
CA ARG A 45 -16.50 -5.52 -6.43
C ARG A 45 -15.65 -4.26 -6.61
N LYS A 46 -14.42 -4.27 -6.10
CA LYS A 46 -13.52 -3.13 -6.18
C LYS A 46 -12.06 -3.58 -6.21
N LEU A 47 -11.26 -2.88 -7.02
CA LEU A 47 -9.83 -3.08 -7.16
C LEU A 47 -9.08 -1.86 -6.62
N THR A 48 -8.21 -2.08 -5.64
CA THR A 48 -7.32 -1.05 -5.10
C THR A 48 -6.04 -1.04 -5.91
N VAL A 49 -5.97 -0.16 -6.92
CA VAL A 49 -4.94 -0.18 -7.95
C VAL A 49 -3.77 0.72 -7.56
N MET A 50 -2.59 0.12 -7.40
CA MET A 50 -1.39 0.83 -6.99
C MET A 50 -0.65 1.43 -8.17
N SER A 51 -0.10 2.63 -7.97
CA SER A 51 0.94 3.16 -8.84
C SER A 51 2.29 2.92 -8.15
N THR A 52 3.15 2.12 -8.79
CA THR A 52 4.41 1.68 -8.19
C THR A 52 5.58 2.56 -8.66
N ARG A 53 5.55 2.97 -9.93
CA ARG A 53 6.58 3.80 -10.59
C ARG A 53 6.01 5.06 -11.24
N GLY A 54 6.89 5.84 -11.88
CA GLY A 54 6.53 7.11 -12.52
C GLY A 54 5.52 6.97 -13.66
N GLU A 55 5.70 5.96 -14.51
CA GLU A 55 4.80 5.64 -15.62
C GLU A 55 3.40 5.26 -15.14
N ASP A 56 3.31 4.53 -14.02
CA ASP A 56 2.03 4.07 -13.47
C ASP A 56 1.17 5.22 -12.94
N GLN A 57 1.77 6.33 -12.51
CA GLN A 57 1.04 7.45 -11.90
C GLN A 57 -0.09 7.96 -12.81
N ASP A 58 0.24 8.15 -14.09
CA ASP A 58 -0.70 8.66 -15.08
C ASP A 58 -1.63 7.55 -15.60
N LEU A 59 -1.14 6.31 -15.71
CA LEU A 59 -1.97 5.18 -16.11
C LEU A 59 -3.08 4.93 -15.09
N VAL A 60 -2.75 4.86 -13.80
CA VAL A 60 -3.71 4.66 -12.70
C VAL A 60 -4.70 5.81 -12.63
N PHE A 61 -4.23 7.06 -12.78
CA PHE A 61 -5.10 8.24 -12.84
C PHE A 61 -6.10 8.17 -14.00
N ASN A 62 -5.62 7.81 -15.18
CA ASN A 62 -6.42 7.75 -16.40
C ASN A 62 -7.47 6.64 -16.34
N ILE A 63 -7.12 5.44 -15.87
CA ILE A 63 -8.11 4.36 -15.73
C ILE A 63 -9.16 4.72 -14.68
N ALA A 64 -8.78 5.26 -13.52
CA ALA A 64 -9.75 5.65 -12.49
C ALA A 64 -10.72 6.73 -12.99
N SER A 65 -10.20 7.71 -13.74
CA SER A 65 -11.01 8.75 -14.38
C SER A 65 -11.94 8.21 -15.46
N LYS A 66 -11.47 7.24 -16.25
CA LYS A 66 -12.28 6.60 -17.31
C LYS A 66 -13.46 5.84 -16.73
N PHE A 67 -13.20 4.92 -15.80
CA PHE A 67 -14.24 4.06 -15.22
C PHE A 67 -15.27 4.86 -14.42
N SER A 68 -14.84 5.90 -13.70
CA SER A 68 -15.76 6.78 -12.97
C SER A 68 -16.73 7.53 -13.90
N LYS A 69 -16.30 7.93 -15.10
CA LYS A 69 -17.18 8.60 -16.09
C LYS A 69 -18.18 7.64 -16.74
N GLU A 70 -17.74 6.42 -17.05
CA GLU A 70 -18.59 5.37 -17.62
C GLU A 70 -19.72 4.97 -16.66
N GLU A 71 -19.44 4.93 -15.35
CA GLU A 71 -20.42 4.64 -14.30
C GLU A 71 -21.46 5.76 -14.12
N ASN A 72 -21.04 7.03 -14.12
CA ASN A 72 -21.96 8.17 -14.02
C ASN A 72 -22.93 8.27 -15.21
N SER A 73 -22.56 7.70 -16.37
CA SER A 73 -23.40 7.70 -17.57
C SER A 73 -24.45 6.59 -17.57
N ASN A 74 -24.21 5.50 -16.82
CA ASN A 74 -25.10 4.34 -16.74
C ASN A 74 -25.87 4.37 -15.41
N ASN A 75 -26.97 5.12 -15.37
CA ASN A 75 -27.91 5.28 -14.26
C ASN A 75 -28.03 4.03 -13.35
N GLY A 76 -27.33 4.04 -12.20
CA GLY A 76 -27.51 3.01 -11.19
C GLY A 76 -26.34 2.87 -10.22
N GLY A 77 -26.18 3.85 -9.31
CA GLY A 77 -25.71 3.71 -7.92
C GLY A 77 -24.52 2.81 -7.55
N ASN A 78 -23.75 2.29 -8.50
CA ASN A 78 -22.68 1.34 -8.25
C ASN A 78 -21.43 2.10 -7.82
N GLU A 79 -20.86 1.73 -6.67
CA GLU A 79 -19.56 2.24 -6.26
C GLU A 79 -18.51 1.92 -7.31
N GLY A 80 -17.63 2.88 -7.59
CA GLY A 80 -16.71 2.70 -8.71
C GLY A 80 -15.76 1.53 -8.53
N ARG A 81 -15.54 0.78 -9.62
CA ARG A 81 -14.74 -0.47 -9.61
C ARG A 81 -13.27 -0.27 -9.27
N ILE A 82 -12.74 0.93 -9.49
CA ILE A 82 -11.32 1.25 -9.28
C ILE A 82 -11.18 2.23 -8.12
N LEU A 83 -10.34 1.88 -7.16
CA LEU A 83 -9.82 2.76 -6.14
C LEU A 83 -8.35 3.06 -6.46
N PRO A 84 -8.01 4.23 -7.03
CA PRO A 84 -6.63 4.54 -7.39
C PRO A 84 -5.79 4.83 -6.15
N CYS A 85 -4.53 4.39 -6.18
CA CYS A 85 -3.54 4.72 -5.17
C CYS A 85 -2.33 5.39 -5.83
N PHE A 86 -1.89 6.51 -5.25
CA PHE A 86 -0.77 7.30 -5.77
C PHE A 86 0.41 7.25 -4.81
N GLY A 87 1.52 6.68 -5.25
CA GLY A 87 2.70 6.51 -4.41
C GLY A 87 3.94 6.14 -5.21
N TRP A 88 5.10 6.25 -4.58
CA TRP A 88 6.38 5.85 -5.16
C TRP A 88 7.00 4.75 -4.32
N HIS A 89 7.16 3.60 -4.97
CA HIS A 89 7.66 2.39 -4.36
C HIS A 89 9.17 2.50 -4.03
N PRO A 90 9.66 1.91 -2.93
CA PRO A 90 11.07 1.97 -2.54
C PRO A 90 12.05 1.51 -3.62
N TRP A 91 11.63 0.64 -4.53
CA TRP A 91 12.47 0.20 -5.65
C TRP A 91 12.89 1.35 -6.57
N PHE A 92 12.05 2.38 -6.70
CA PHE A 92 12.27 3.54 -7.57
C PHE A 92 12.73 4.78 -6.80
N SER A 93 12.95 4.66 -5.49
CA SER A 93 13.41 5.77 -4.64
C SER A 93 14.77 6.35 -5.04
N TYR A 94 15.61 5.57 -5.74
CA TYR A 94 16.85 6.08 -6.32
C TYR A 94 16.59 7.18 -7.36
N GLN A 95 15.44 7.20 -8.02
CA GLN A 95 15.10 8.24 -9.00
C GLN A 95 14.63 9.54 -8.35
N ILE A 96 14.62 9.62 -7.03
CA ILE A 96 14.07 10.77 -6.29
C ILE A 96 15.20 11.49 -5.57
N LEU A 97 15.43 12.75 -5.93
CA LEU A 97 16.36 13.65 -5.28
C LEU A 97 15.70 14.27 -4.05
N ASP A 98 16.37 14.24 -2.90
CA ASP A 98 15.93 14.98 -1.72
C ASP A 98 16.35 16.46 -1.84
N ASP A 99 15.43 17.27 -2.34
CA ASP A 99 15.54 18.72 -2.45
C ASP A 99 15.02 19.47 -1.22
N THR A 100 14.60 18.75 -0.17
CA THR A 100 14.01 19.37 1.03
C THR A 100 15.06 19.90 2.01
N THR A 101 16.32 19.47 1.84
CA THR A 101 17.44 19.82 2.74
C THR A 101 18.55 20.61 2.07
N THR A 102 18.48 20.80 0.74
CA THR A 102 19.53 21.45 -0.04
C THR A 102 18.99 22.77 -0.60
N PRO A 103 19.65 23.93 -0.38
CA PRO A 103 19.19 25.22 -0.89
C PRO A 103 19.09 25.23 -2.43
N GLU A 104 18.06 25.89 -2.96
CA GLU A 104 17.90 26.22 -4.38
C GLU A 104 19.00 27.20 -4.84
N SER A 105 20.20 26.70 -5.13
CA SER A 105 21.17 27.33 -6.05
C SER A 105 22.50 26.59 -5.97
N THR A 106 22.71 25.65 -6.87
CA THR A 106 24.06 25.31 -7.31
C THR A 106 24.04 25.46 -8.82
N ASP A 107 24.89 26.33 -9.38
CA ASP A 107 25.19 26.42 -10.82
C ASP A 107 25.92 25.15 -11.32
N GLU A 108 25.62 23.99 -10.71
CA GLU A 108 26.20 22.70 -11.04
C GLU A 108 25.51 22.15 -12.29
N ASP A 109 26.32 21.54 -13.17
CA ASP A 109 25.82 20.85 -14.37
C ASP A 109 24.85 19.72 -13.95
N ASP A 110 23.77 19.54 -14.72
CA ASP A 110 22.76 18.50 -14.51
C ASP A 110 23.40 17.10 -14.43
N ASP A 111 24.49 16.88 -15.18
CA ASP A 111 25.21 15.60 -15.15
C ASP A 111 26.01 15.40 -13.85
N ASP A 112 26.57 16.47 -13.28
CA ASP A 112 27.27 16.43 -12.00
C ASP A 112 26.31 16.21 -10.84
N LEU A 113 25.15 16.88 -10.86
CA LEU A 113 24.07 16.66 -9.90
C LEU A 113 23.57 15.21 -9.93
N LYS A 114 23.37 14.67 -11.14
CA LYS A 114 22.97 13.28 -11.35
C LYS A 114 23.98 12.30 -10.78
N LYS A 115 25.28 12.50 -11.06
CA LYS A 115 26.37 11.66 -10.53
C LYS A 115 26.46 11.75 -9.02
N ALA A 116 26.44 12.95 -8.45
CA ALA A 116 26.51 13.17 -7.01
C ALA A 116 25.34 12.49 -6.28
N HIS A 117 24.13 12.63 -6.81
CA HIS A 117 22.94 11.96 -6.29
C HIS A 117 23.09 10.44 -6.28
N TYR A 118 23.39 9.81 -7.42
CA TYR A 118 23.47 8.35 -7.49
C TYR A 118 24.62 7.76 -6.68
N LYS A 119 25.75 8.46 -6.57
CA LYS A 119 26.84 8.06 -5.66
C LYS A 119 26.43 8.11 -4.20
N LYS A 120 25.61 9.08 -3.80
CA LYS A 120 25.13 9.26 -2.43
C LYS A 120 24.06 8.23 -2.04
N VAL A 121 23.12 7.94 -2.94
CA VAL A 121 21.94 7.12 -2.59
C VAL A 121 22.11 5.63 -2.85
N LEU A 122 23.09 5.22 -3.65
CA LEU A 122 23.32 3.81 -3.96
C LEU A 122 24.37 3.16 -3.05
N THR A 123 24.14 1.90 -2.72
CA THR A 123 25.04 1.06 -1.92
C THR A 123 25.29 -0.31 -2.58
N PRO A 124 26.55 -0.73 -2.79
CA PRO A 124 27.77 0.08 -2.62
C PRO A 124 27.76 1.33 -3.52
N SER A 125 28.50 2.37 -3.15
CA SER A 125 28.58 3.57 -4.01
C SER A 125 29.25 3.21 -5.34
N PRO A 126 28.65 3.55 -6.50
CA PRO A 126 29.29 3.37 -7.80
C PRO A 126 30.68 4.03 -7.84
N LYS A 127 31.66 3.29 -8.34
CA LYS A 127 33.05 3.74 -8.41
C LYS A 127 33.24 4.77 -9.51
N ASP A 128 34.28 5.59 -9.34
CA ASP A 128 34.82 6.49 -10.36
C ASP A 128 35.65 5.74 -11.42
N ASP A 129 35.05 4.71 -12.01
CA ASP A 129 35.60 3.93 -13.12
C ASP A 129 34.57 3.83 -14.26
N ASP A 130 34.99 3.32 -15.42
CA ASP A 130 34.13 3.22 -16.61
C ASP A 130 32.84 2.44 -16.34
N THR A 131 32.89 1.43 -15.46
CA THR A 131 31.74 0.59 -15.14
C THR A 131 30.73 1.34 -14.28
N GLY A 132 31.19 2.02 -13.23
CA GLY A 132 30.34 2.83 -12.36
C GLY A 132 29.74 4.04 -13.09
N ASN A 133 30.55 4.74 -13.88
CA ASN A 133 30.10 5.88 -14.68
C ASN A 133 29.08 5.47 -15.74
N HIS A 134 29.34 4.39 -16.48
CA HIS A 134 28.37 3.87 -17.45
C HIS A 134 27.04 3.48 -16.80
N PHE A 135 27.09 2.85 -15.63
CA PHE A 135 25.88 2.51 -14.87
C PHE A 135 25.07 3.78 -14.53
N ILE A 136 25.72 4.80 -13.95
CA ILE A 136 25.06 6.08 -13.61
C ILE A 136 24.46 6.76 -14.85
N SER A 137 25.20 6.83 -15.95
CA SER A 137 24.73 7.46 -17.18
C SER A 137 23.46 6.79 -17.73
N SER A 138 23.30 5.48 -17.53
CA SER A 138 22.11 4.71 -17.95
C SER A 138 20.85 4.97 -17.12
N LEU A 139 21.00 5.48 -15.89
CA LEU A 139 19.87 5.79 -15.02
C LEU A 139 19.18 7.08 -15.49
N PRO A 140 17.88 7.28 -15.19
CA PRO A 140 17.19 8.53 -15.54
C PRO A 140 17.77 9.73 -14.77
N SER A 141 17.44 10.95 -15.17
CA SER A 141 17.70 12.12 -14.31
C SER A 141 16.79 12.07 -13.08
N PRO A 142 17.32 12.32 -11.87
CA PRO A 142 16.51 12.22 -10.66
C PRO A 142 15.48 13.37 -10.60
N LYS A 143 14.30 13.06 -10.06
CA LYS A 143 13.19 14.01 -9.91
C LYS A 143 13.18 14.60 -8.49
N PRO A 144 12.92 15.90 -8.31
CA PRO A 144 12.80 16.49 -6.98
C PRO A 144 11.65 15.87 -6.17
N LEU A 145 11.90 15.57 -4.90
CA LEU A 145 10.90 15.02 -3.97
C LEU A 145 9.72 15.99 -3.77
N SER A 146 9.98 17.30 -3.71
CA SER A 146 8.92 18.32 -3.60
C SER A 146 7.92 18.25 -4.77
N ASN A 147 8.40 18.05 -5.99
CA ASN A 147 7.58 17.94 -7.20
C ASN A 147 6.71 16.68 -7.13
N LEU A 148 7.29 15.54 -6.73
CA LEU A 148 6.56 14.29 -6.53
C LEU A 148 5.40 14.44 -5.54
N ILE A 149 5.68 15.04 -4.37
CA ILE A 149 4.66 15.27 -3.33
C ILE A 149 3.56 16.21 -3.83
N THR A 150 3.92 17.24 -4.59
CA THR A 150 2.97 18.17 -5.21
C THR A 150 2.07 17.47 -6.23
N GLN A 151 2.65 16.67 -7.13
CA GLN A 151 1.89 15.91 -8.11
C GLN A 151 0.95 14.89 -7.46
N THR A 152 1.44 14.19 -6.43
CA THR A 152 0.63 13.22 -5.66
C THR A 152 -0.54 13.92 -4.98
N ARG A 153 -0.31 15.09 -4.35
CA ARG A 153 -1.37 15.93 -3.78
C ARG A 153 -2.43 16.29 -4.81
N THR A 154 -2.03 16.75 -5.99
CA THR A 154 -2.96 17.09 -7.07
C THR A 154 -3.85 15.90 -7.44
N ARG A 155 -3.26 14.72 -7.62
CA ARG A 155 -4.03 13.50 -7.96
C ARG A 155 -5.00 13.09 -6.84
N LEU A 156 -4.59 13.18 -5.58
CA LEU A 156 -5.45 12.89 -4.40
C LEU A 156 -6.58 13.91 -4.22
N SER A 157 -6.39 15.16 -4.67
CA SER A 157 -7.45 16.17 -4.70
C SER A 157 -8.45 15.89 -5.82
N THR A 158 -7.99 15.41 -6.98
CA THR A 158 -8.88 15.03 -8.10
C THR A 158 -9.67 13.75 -7.81
N HIS A 159 -9.10 12.80 -7.06
CA HIS A 159 -9.77 11.57 -6.64
C HIS A 159 -9.91 11.55 -5.10
N PRO A 160 -11.01 12.07 -4.53
CA PRO A 160 -11.15 12.25 -3.08
C PRO A 160 -11.08 10.95 -2.25
N THR A 161 -11.40 9.81 -2.85
CA THR A 161 -11.33 8.49 -2.22
C THR A 161 -9.97 7.81 -2.40
N ALA A 162 -9.08 8.35 -3.23
CA ALA A 162 -7.79 7.74 -3.53
C ALA A 162 -6.91 7.58 -2.30
N LEU A 163 -6.12 6.51 -2.28
CA LEU A 163 -5.16 6.23 -1.22
C LEU A 163 -3.74 6.63 -1.66
N ILE A 164 -2.79 6.52 -0.74
CA ILE A 164 -1.36 6.61 -1.09
C ILE A 164 -0.76 5.21 -1.07
N GLY A 165 -0.21 4.79 -2.21
CA GLY A 165 0.33 3.46 -2.38
C GLY A 165 0.75 3.22 -3.82
N GLU A 166 1.75 2.38 -4.08
CA GLU A 166 2.47 1.58 -3.10
C GLU A 166 3.73 2.32 -2.58
N ILE A 167 3.88 2.47 -1.26
CA ILE A 167 5.03 3.18 -0.64
C ILE A 167 5.67 2.28 0.42
N GLY A 168 6.94 2.46 0.78
CA GLY A 168 7.50 1.61 1.84
C GLY A 168 9.01 1.54 1.89
N LEU A 169 9.53 0.42 2.43
CA LEU A 169 10.96 0.11 2.51
C LEU A 169 11.26 -1.30 2.00
N ASP A 170 12.35 -1.45 1.24
CA ASP A 170 12.85 -2.73 0.74
C ASP A 170 14.37 -2.80 0.88
N ARG A 171 14.87 -3.73 1.73
CA ARG A 171 16.33 -3.95 1.88
C ARG A 171 16.91 -4.93 0.87
N ALA A 172 16.08 -5.76 0.24
CA ALA A 172 16.52 -6.88 -0.57
C ALA A 172 16.73 -6.47 -2.03
N PHE A 173 15.88 -5.58 -2.55
CA PHE A 173 15.86 -5.19 -3.94
C PHE A 173 17.18 -4.59 -4.42
N ARG A 174 17.60 -5.02 -5.60
CA ARG A 174 18.76 -4.50 -6.33
C ARG A 174 18.27 -3.90 -7.64
N LEU A 175 18.88 -2.80 -8.07
CA LEU A 175 18.51 -2.14 -9.31
C LEU A 175 18.81 -3.06 -10.51
N PRO A 176 17.99 -3.07 -11.56
CA PRO A 176 18.30 -3.79 -12.79
C PRO A 176 19.54 -3.19 -13.49
N ASN A 177 20.28 -4.02 -14.20
CA ASN A 177 21.36 -3.56 -15.08
C ASN A 177 20.80 -2.73 -16.26
N PRO A 178 21.66 -1.92 -16.91
CA PRO A 178 21.31 -1.25 -18.15
C PRO A 178 20.86 -2.26 -19.22
N TRP A 179 19.99 -1.81 -20.13
CA TRP A 179 19.57 -2.63 -21.26
C TRP A 179 20.76 -2.99 -22.15
N THR A 180 20.86 -4.26 -22.54
CA THR A 180 21.76 -4.69 -23.61
C THR A 180 21.00 -4.80 -24.93
N THR A 181 21.71 -4.81 -26.07
CA THR A 181 21.09 -5.01 -27.40
C THR A 181 20.24 -6.27 -27.45
N LYS A 182 20.74 -7.37 -26.84
CA LYS A 182 20.02 -8.65 -26.78
C LYS A 182 18.73 -8.54 -25.96
N ASP A 183 18.75 -7.78 -24.86
CA ASP A 183 17.55 -7.59 -24.03
C ASP A 183 16.45 -6.86 -24.80
N PHE A 184 16.81 -5.91 -25.68
CA PHE A 184 15.84 -5.22 -26.54
C PHE A 184 15.21 -6.14 -27.59
N GLU A 185 15.97 -7.09 -28.15
CA GLU A 185 15.47 -8.04 -29.14
C GLU A 185 14.44 -9.02 -28.54
N THR A 186 14.60 -9.39 -27.26
CA THR A 186 13.72 -10.33 -26.56
C THR A 186 12.70 -9.65 -25.65
N ARG A 187 12.54 -8.33 -25.75
CA ARG A 187 11.70 -7.55 -24.86
C ARG A 187 10.23 -7.87 -25.07
N ASP A 188 9.53 -8.17 -23.98
CA ASP A 188 8.08 -8.35 -24.00
C ASP A 188 7.38 -6.99 -24.09
N ASN A 189 6.79 -6.69 -25.24
CA ASN A 189 6.09 -5.43 -25.48
C ASN A 189 4.66 -5.38 -24.92
N THR A 190 4.20 -6.44 -24.25
CA THR A 190 2.88 -6.46 -23.58
C THR A 190 2.92 -5.85 -22.18
N VAL A 191 4.11 -5.81 -21.56
CA VAL A 191 4.34 -5.25 -20.23
C VAL A 191 4.57 -3.74 -20.32
N THR A 192 3.94 -2.99 -19.42
CA THR A 192 4.13 -1.55 -19.29
C THR A 192 5.61 -1.25 -19.01
N PRO A 193 6.26 -0.35 -19.79
CA PRO A 193 7.67 -0.01 -19.62
C PRO A 193 8.03 0.48 -18.20
N GLY A 194 9.30 0.31 -17.83
CA GLY A 194 9.87 0.90 -16.61
C GLY A 194 10.01 -0.07 -15.44
N SER A 195 9.47 -1.29 -15.56
CA SER A 195 9.66 -2.34 -14.55
C SER A 195 11.03 -3.04 -14.72
N ARG A 196 11.26 -4.13 -14.00
CA ARG A 196 12.47 -4.95 -14.19
C ARG A 196 12.54 -5.53 -15.61
N GLU A 197 11.40 -5.88 -16.20
CA GLU A 197 11.29 -6.43 -17.56
C GLU A 197 12.30 -7.57 -17.84
N GLY A 198 12.47 -8.47 -16.86
CA GLY A 198 13.38 -9.61 -16.96
C GLY A 198 14.89 -9.30 -16.85
N ARG A 199 15.29 -8.03 -16.76
CA ARG A 199 16.70 -7.62 -16.68
C ARG A 199 17.41 -8.23 -15.48
N LYS A 200 18.68 -8.60 -15.70
CA LYS A 200 19.58 -9.05 -14.63
C LYS A 200 19.78 -7.95 -13.59
N LEU A 201 19.85 -8.32 -12.33
CA LEU A 201 20.07 -7.37 -11.24
C LEU A 201 21.54 -6.97 -11.13
N SER A 202 21.78 -5.67 -10.96
CA SER A 202 23.06 -5.07 -10.63
C SER A 202 23.46 -5.36 -9.17
N PRO A 203 24.68 -5.04 -8.72
CA PRO A 203 25.04 -5.13 -7.31
C PRO A 203 24.44 -4.00 -6.45
N TYR A 204 23.90 -2.95 -7.07
CA TYR A 204 23.49 -1.72 -6.39
C TYR A 204 22.10 -1.84 -5.76
N ARG A 205 21.99 -1.33 -4.53
CA ARG A 205 20.73 -1.12 -3.80
C ARG A 205 20.60 0.34 -3.45
N VAL A 206 19.40 0.78 -3.08
CA VAL A 206 19.22 2.11 -2.48
C VAL A 206 19.54 2.04 -0.99
N HIS A 207 20.28 3.02 -0.49
CA HIS A 207 20.50 3.20 0.94
C HIS A 207 19.15 3.28 1.68
N LEU A 208 19.02 2.52 2.77
CA LEU A 208 17.78 2.47 3.53
C LEU A 208 17.38 3.85 4.08
N GLU A 209 18.35 4.67 4.49
CA GLU A 209 18.06 6.02 4.98
C GLU A 209 17.47 6.92 3.90
N HIS A 210 17.89 6.77 2.64
CA HIS A 210 17.27 7.48 1.51
C HIS A 210 15.84 7.01 1.28
N GLN A 211 15.58 5.70 1.32
CA GLN A 211 14.21 5.18 1.24
C GLN A 211 13.31 5.74 2.36
N LYS A 212 13.84 5.86 3.59
CA LYS A 212 13.10 6.45 4.71
C LYS A 212 12.77 7.94 4.50
N VAL A 213 13.63 8.71 3.85
CA VAL A 213 13.35 10.11 3.51
C VAL A 213 12.12 10.19 2.61
N VAL A 214 12.12 9.42 1.52
CA VAL A 214 10.99 9.36 0.58
C VAL A 214 9.71 8.85 1.27
N LEU A 215 9.81 7.79 2.08
CA LEU A 215 8.67 7.23 2.82
C LEU A 215 8.05 8.26 3.78
N ARG A 216 8.87 8.99 4.56
CA ARG A 216 8.37 10.00 5.50
C ARG A 216 7.59 11.11 4.81
N ALA A 217 8.07 11.59 3.66
CA ALA A 217 7.39 12.62 2.90
C ALA A 217 6.00 12.16 2.42
N GLN A 218 5.89 10.92 1.92
CA GLN A 218 4.62 10.34 1.47
C GLN A 218 3.66 10.08 2.64
N LEU A 219 4.14 9.62 3.80
CA LEU A 219 3.32 9.42 5.01
C LEU A 219 2.79 10.74 5.58
N ARG A 220 3.59 11.82 5.54
CA ARG A 220 3.14 13.15 5.96
C ARG A 220 2.05 13.67 5.05
N LEU A 221 2.22 13.54 3.72
CA LEU A 221 1.16 13.88 2.77
C LEU A 221 -0.12 13.10 3.06
N ALA A 222 -0.01 11.80 3.38
CA ALA A 222 -1.15 10.97 3.75
C ALA A 222 -1.88 11.50 5.00
N GLY A 223 -1.14 11.86 6.05
CA GLY A 223 -1.72 12.42 7.26
C GLY A 223 -2.36 13.79 7.04
N GLU A 224 -1.72 14.65 6.26
CA GLU A 224 -2.23 15.99 5.92
C GLU A 224 -3.53 15.91 5.12
N MET A 225 -3.66 14.92 4.23
CA MET A 225 -4.85 14.71 3.41
C MET A 225 -5.83 13.69 4.01
N GLY A 226 -5.55 13.15 5.20
CA GLY A 226 -6.36 12.13 5.86
C GLY A 226 -6.55 10.86 5.03
N ARG A 227 -5.55 10.46 4.24
CA ARG A 227 -5.60 9.30 3.33
C ARG A 227 -5.03 8.05 3.99
N ALA A 228 -5.66 6.91 3.71
CA ALA A 228 -5.08 5.62 4.07
C ALA A 228 -3.86 5.32 3.18
N VAL A 229 -2.98 4.46 3.67
CA VAL A 229 -1.75 4.07 2.96
C VAL A 229 -1.63 2.56 2.78
N SER A 230 -1.03 2.14 1.68
CA SER A 230 -0.60 0.75 1.44
C SER A 230 0.93 0.67 1.48
N ILE A 231 1.46 -0.16 2.39
CA ILE A 231 2.87 -0.17 2.77
C ILE A 231 3.59 -1.43 2.32
N HIS A 232 4.58 -1.26 1.44
CA HIS A 232 5.61 -2.26 1.13
C HIS A 232 6.61 -2.41 2.26
N SER A 233 6.92 -3.65 2.62
CA SER A 233 7.92 -3.92 3.65
C SER A 233 8.61 -5.25 3.41
N VAL A 234 9.83 -5.22 2.86
CA VAL A 234 10.64 -6.43 2.63
C VAL A 234 11.94 -6.35 3.39
N GLN A 235 12.10 -7.27 4.35
CA GLN A 235 13.23 -7.32 5.29
C GLN A 235 13.43 -6.00 6.07
N ALA A 236 12.39 -5.18 6.19
CA ALA A 236 12.45 -3.82 6.73
C ALA A 236 11.35 -3.51 7.76
N HIS A 237 10.59 -4.49 8.24
CA HIS A 237 9.42 -4.26 9.10
C HIS A 237 9.71 -3.40 10.34
N GLY A 238 10.82 -3.67 11.03
CA GLY A 238 11.25 -2.86 12.18
C GLY A 238 11.57 -1.41 11.79
N ALA A 239 12.25 -1.21 10.66
CA ALA A 239 12.57 0.13 10.16
C ALA A 239 11.32 0.90 9.71
N VAL A 240 10.31 0.21 9.15
CA VAL A 240 9.01 0.80 8.85
C VAL A 240 8.32 1.24 10.14
N PHE A 241 8.29 0.37 11.16
CA PHE A 241 7.72 0.69 12.46
C PHE A 241 8.43 1.88 13.15
N ASP A 242 9.75 1.96 13.05
CA ASP A 242 10.52 3.10 13.58
C ASP A 242 10.07 4.42 12.93
N VAL A 243 9.89 4.45 11.60
CA VAL A 243 9.37 5.63 10.88
C VAL A 243 7.96 5.99 11.35
N PHE A 244 7.06 5.01 11.56
CA PHE A 244 5.73 5.29 12.10
C PHE A 244 5.80 5.88 13.51
N LYS A 245 6.63 5.30 14.37
CA LYS A 245 6.81 5.77 15.75
C LYS A 245 7.39 7.19 15.81
N GLU A 246 8.30 7.53 14.89
CA GLU A 246 8.79 8.91 14.74
C GLU A 246 7.64 9.89 14.44
N LEU A 247 6.72 9.52 13.53
CA LEU A 247 5.58 10.36 13.14
C LEU A 247 4.45 10.39 14.19
N TRP A 248 4.27 9.31 14.95
CA TRP A 248 3.26 9.22 16.01
C TRP A 248 3.63 9.95 17.29
N LYS A 249 4.89 10.37 17.44
CA LYS A 249 5.40 11.00 18.66
C LYS A 249 4.57 12.22 19.04
N GLY A 250 3.96 12.19 20.23
CA GLY A 250 3.11 13.26 20.75
C GLY A 250 1.61 13.10 20.43
N TYR A 251 1.25 12.05 19.68
CA TYR A 251 -0.14 11.75 19.29
C TYR A 251 -0.61 10.40 19.82
N GLU A 252 0.15 9.77 20.73
CA GLU A 252 -0.18 8.45 21.26
C GLU A 252 -1.53 8.45 22.00
N ARG A 253 -2.36 7.44 21.73
CA ARG A 253 -3.64 7.24 22.42
C ARG A 253 -3.38 6.95 23.90
N ARG A 254 -4.19 7.56 24.79
CA ARG A 254 -4.12 7.26 26.22
C ARG A 254 -4.50 5.81 26.47
N VAL A 255 -3.53 5.01 26.93
CA VAL A 255 -3.79 3.63 27.36
C VAL A 255 -4.06 3.64 28.85
N ALA A 256 -5.32 3.40 29.25
CA ALA A 256 -5.66 3.21 30.67
C ALA A 256 -4.79 2.10 31.27
N SER A 257 -4.20 2.36 32.43
CA SER A 257 -3.32 1.43 33.12
C SER A 257 -4.05 0.15 33.50
N ARG A 258 -3.33 -0.96 33.67
CA ARG A 258 -3.92 -2.24 34.15
C ARG A 258 -4.71 -2.06 35.45
N LYS A 259 -4.31 -1.12 36.32
CA LYS A 259 -4.98 -0.80 37.58
C LYS A 259 -6.28 -0.02 37.36
N GLU A 260 -6.32 0.92 36.42
CA GLU A 260 -7.54 1.63 36.01
C GLU A 260 -8.53 0.68 35.32
N ARG A 261 -8.07 -0.20 34.43
CA ARG A 261 -8.92 -1.21 33.78
C ARG A 261 -9.57 -2.17 34.78
N ARG A 262 -8.81 -2.62 35.79
CA ARG A 262 -9.34 -3.48 36.87
C ARG A 262 -10.32 -2.75 37.78
N ARG A 263 -10.14 -1.44 38.02
CA ARG A 263 -11.10 -0.65 38.80
C ARG A 263 -12.38 -0.36 38.03
N GLY A 264 -12.28 -0.07 36.73
CA GLY A 264 -13.44 0.12 35.85
C GLY A 264 -14.28 -1.14 35.68
N SER A 265 -13.65 -2.32 35.57
CA SER A 265 -14.37 -3.60 35.50
C SER A 265 -15.06 -4.00 36.81
N VAL A 266 -14.57 -3.51 37.97
CA VAL A 266 -15.21 -3.73 39.27
C VAL A 266 -16.33 -2.71 39.49
N ALA A 267 -16.17 -1.45 39.07
CA ALA A 267 -17.23 -0.43 39.16
C ALA A 267 -18.44 -0.77 38.28
N GLY A 268 -18.21 -1.26 37.05
CA GLY A 268 -19.30 -1.68 36.13
C GLY A 268 -20.03 -2.97 36.52
N ALA A 269 -19.63 -3.65 37.60
CA ALA A 269 -20.34 -4.81 38.15
C ALA A 269 -21.32 -4.45 39.28
N TYR A 270 -21.36 -3.18 39.72
CA TYR A 270 -22.27 -2.68 40.76
C TYR A 270 -23.23 -1.60 40.27
N GLU A 271 -23.21 -1.24 38.98
CA GLU A 271 -24.09 -0.23 38.37
C GLU A 271 -25.15 -0.87 37.44
N GLU A 272 -25.78 -1.95 37.90
CA GLU A 272 -27.08 -2.42 37.39
C GLU A 272 -28.15 -2.20 38.49
N SER A 273 -28.33 -0.94 38.89
CA SER A 273 -29.59 -0.46 39.46
C SER A 273 -29.59 1.07 39.50
N ASP A 274 -30.69 1.62 39.00
CA ASP A 274 -31.18 3.00 39.12
C ASP A 274 -30.77 4.04 38.07
N GLU A 275 -31.79 4.32 37.26
CA GLU A 275 -32.08 5.46 36.43
C GLU A 275 -31.69 6.80 37.07
N ASP A 276 -30.75 7.55 36.46
CA ASP A 276 -30.85 9.01 36.30
C ASP A 276 -29.63 9.57 35.56
N ALA A 277 -29.77 9.79 34.25
CA ALA A 277 -28.84 10.64 33.49
C ALA A 277 -29.52 11.33 32.29
N ALA A 278 -30.73 11.85 32.50
CA ALA A 278 -31.31 12.86 31.62
C ALA A 278 -30.91 14.24 32.13
N LYS A 279 -29.77 14.78 31.67
CA LYS A 279 -29.45 16.23 31.55
C LYS A 279 -27.97 16.46 31.23
N ALA A 280 -27.61 16.40 29.95
CA ALA A 280 -26.48 17.15 29.40
C ALA A 280 -26.58 17.22 27.86
N SER A 281 -27.75 17.60 27.34
CA SER A 281 -27.91 17.90 25.92
C SER A 281 -28.81 19.12 25.77
N GLN A 282 -28.19 20.29 25.65
CA GLN A 282 -28.65 21.44 24.85
C GLN A 282 -27.92 22.71 25.31
N SER A 283 -26.93 23.14 24.53
CA SER A 283 -26.88 24.48 23.93
C SER A 283 -25.51 24.77 23.32
N LYS A 284 -25.44 24.70 21.99
CA LYS A 284 -25.15 25.87 21.14
C LYS A 284 -25.04 25.42 19.68
N SER A 285 -26.11 25.67 18.94
CA SER A 285 -26.10 25.83 17.50
C SER A 285 -25.53 27.19 17.14
N THR A 286 -24.40 27.24 16.46
CA THR A 286 -23.99 28.39 15.65
C THR A 286 -23.01 27.92 14.57
N SER A 287 -23.36 28.24 13.32
CA SER A 287 -22.57 28.25 12.08
C SER A 287 -21.95 26.94 11.59
N GLU A 288 -22.49 26.47 10.46
CA GLU A 288 -21.85 25.59 9.47
C GLU A 288 -20.57 26.26 8.93
N GLU A 289 -19.46 26.11 9.66
CA GLU A 289 -18.13 26.12 9.07
C GLU A 289 -17.65 24.68 9.12
N GLU A 290 -17.28 24.11 7.96
CA GLU A 290 -16.61 22.83 7.89
C GLU A 290 -15.38 22.87 8.82
N GLU A 291 -15.48 22.28 10.01
CA GLU A 291 -14.34 22.08 10.90
C GLU A 291 -13.29 21.27 10.12
N LYS A 292 -12.27 21.97 9.60
CA LYS A 292 -11.10 21.34 8.99
C LYS A 292 -10.53 20.37 10.03
N LYS A 293 -10.73 19.07 9.80
CA LYS A 293 -10.08 18.02 10.58
C LYS A 293 -8.59 18.38 10.71
N PRO A 294 -8.02 18.36 11.93
CA PRO A 294 -6.64 18.75 12.12
C PRO A 294 -5.72 17.88 11.26
N SER A 295 -4.83 18.51 10.50
CA SER A 295 -3.83 17.80 9.69
C SER A 295 -2.89 17.03 10.61
N LEU A 296 -2.86 15.71 10.47
CA LEU A 296 -1.98 14.84 11.25
C LEU A 296 -0.67 14.61 10.50
N PRO A 297 0.46 14.41 11.20
CA PRO A 297 1.73 14.09 10.53
C PRO A 297 1.85 12.62 10.09
N PHE A 298 0.80 11.82 10.29
CA PHE A 298 0.75 10.39 10.00
C PHE A 298 -0.61 10.01 9.40
N PRO A 299 -0.67 8.94 8.58
CA PRO A 299 -1.92 8.46 8.01
C PRO A 299 -2.86 7.91 9.09
N PRO A 300 -4.19 8.14 9.01
CA PRO A 300 -5.14 7.58 9.96
C PRO A 300 -5.23 6.05 9.88
N ARG A 301 -4.99 5.48 8.69
CA ARG A 301 -5.15 4.05 8.42
C ARG A 301 -3.99 3.54 7.57
N ILE A 302 -3.47 2.37 7.92
CA ILE A 302 -2.27 1.78 7.32
C ILE A 302 -2.58 0.33 6.96
N CYS A 303 -2.36 -0.08 5.72
CA CYS A 303 -2.30 -1.49 5.34
C CYS A 303 -0.83 -1.89 5.20
N MET A 304 -0.40 -2.89 5.96
CA MET A 304 0.86 -3.59 5.71
C MET A 304 0.59 -4.64 4.64
N HIS A 305 0.88 -4.29 3.38
CA HIS A 305 0.54 -5.16 2.26
C HIS A 305 1.42 -6.42 2.22
N SER A 306 0.86 -7.53 1.71
CA SER A 306 1.52 -8.84 1.59
C SER A 306 2.41 -9.17 2.79
N TYR A 307 1.86 -9.05 4.00
CA TYR A 307 2.68 -9.06 5.20
C TYR A 307 3.42 -10.40 5.40
N SER A 308 4.75 -10.33 5.39
CA SER A 308 5.66 -11.49 5.50
C SER A 308 6.50 -11.49 6.79
N GLY A 309 6.20 -10.58 7.72
CA GLY A 309 6.88 -10.46 9.01
C GLY A 309 6.39 -11.48 10.06
N PRO A 310 7.07 -11.56 11.21
CA PRO A 310 6.69 -12.46 12.29
C PRO A 310 5.53 -11.90 13.14
N VAL A 311 4.79 -12.79 13.81
CA VAL A 311 3.66 -12.45 14.71
C VAL A 311 4.06 -11.45 15.80
N GLU A 312 5.29 -11.52 16.30
CA GLU A 312 5.80 -10.61 17.33
C GLU A 312 5.79 -9.15 16.87
N ALA A 313 6.08 -8.89 15.60
CA ALA A 313 6.08 -7.54 15.05
C ALA A 313 4.64 -7.00 14.90
N VAL A 314 3.66 -7.85 14.60
CA VAL A 314 2.23 -7.49 14.55
C VAL A 314 1.76 -6.87 15.87
N LYS A 315 2.22 -7.39 17.02
CA LYS A 315 1.88 -6.84 18.34
C LYS A 315 2.36 -5.40 18.53
N GLN A 316 3.45 -5.01 17.88
CA GLN A 316 3.96 -3.64 17.94
C GLN A 316 3.09 -2.71 17.10
N PHE A 317 2.71 -3.12 15.89
CA PHE A 317 1.82 -2.37 15.01
C PHE A 317 0.41 -2.18 15.60
N LEU A 318 -0.12 -3.19 16.28
CA LEU A 318 -1.46 -3.16 16.89
C LEU A 318 -1.47 -2.66 18.35
N HIS A 319 -0.38 -2.07 18.83
CA HIS A 319 -0.33 -1.55 20.18
C HIS A 319 -1.37 -0.44 20.38
N LEU A 320 -2.15 -0.50 21.46
CA LEU A 320 -3.30 0.40 21.71
C LEU A 320 -2.95 1.89 21.81
N ALA A 321 -1.68 2.21 22.07
CA ALA A 321 -1.20 3.59 22.09
C ALA A 321 -0.97 4.15 20.67
N ASN A 322 -0.87 3.30 19.65
CA ASN A 322 -0.63 3.75 18.29
C ASN A 322 -1.88 4.50 17.79
N PRO A 323 -1.72 5.69 17.20
CA PRO A 323 -2.86 6.52 16.79
C PRO A 323 -3.46 6.10 15.45
N SER A 324 -2.70 5.42 14.59
CA SER A 324 -3.19 4.87 13.32
C SER A 324 -3.82 3.49 13.52
N ASP A 325 -4.84 3.21 12.72
CA ASP A 325 -5.41 1.88 12.60
C ASP A 325 -4.64 1.06 11.56
N VAL A 326 -4.05 -0.07 11.99
CA VAL A 326 -3.19 -0.89 11.14
C VAL A 326 -3.89 -2.19 10.73
N TYR A 327 -3.88 -2.48 9.43
CA TYR A 327 -4.45 -3.65 8.78
C TYR A 327 -3.33 -4.44 8.08
N PHE A 328 -3.61 -5.71 7.77
CA PHE A 328 -2.67 -6.62 7.12
C PHE A 328 -3.40 -7.36 6.02
N SER A 329 -2.90 -7.27 4.79
CA SER A 329 -3.43 -8.03 3.65
C SER A 329 -2.57 -9.24 3.34
N PHE A 330 -3.21 -10.22 2.73
CA PHE A 330 -2.61 -11.48 2.30
C PHE A 330 -3.05 -11.81 0.88
N SER A 331 -2.11 -12.32 0.09
CA SER A 331 -2.34 -12.89 -1.23
C SER A 331 -1.91 -14.35 -1.27
N ASN A 332 -2.53 -15.13 -2.16
CA ASN A 332 -2.12 -16.53 -2.34
C ASN A 332 -0.69 -16.61 -2.90
N VAL A 333 -0.39 -15.77 -3.89
CA VAL A 333 0.88 -15.78 -4.65
C VAL A 333 2.07 -15.44 -3.76
N ILE A 334 1.94 -14.48 -2.84
CA ILE A 334 3.06 -14.03 -2.00
C ILE A 334 3.09 -14.75 -0.66
N ASN A 335 1.96 -14.82 0.05
CA ASN A 335 1.96 -15.24 1.45
C ASN A 335 1.85 -16.75 1.64
N PHE A 336 1.03 -17.42 0.83
CA PHE A 336 0.73 -18.84 0.99
C PHE A 336 1.56 -19.76 0.09
N SER A 337 2.46 -19.20 -0.71
CA SER A 337 3.52 -19.92 -1.41
C SER A 337 4.64 -20.39 -0.46
N ALA A 338 5.19 -21.58 -0.71
CA ALA A 338 6.35 -22.08 0.03
C ALA A 338 7.61 -21.22 -0.26
N PRO A 339 8.54 -21.04 0.69
CA PRO A 339 8.58 -21.59 2.06
C PRO A 339 7.92 -20.69 3.13
N GLY A 340 7.24 -19.61 2.75
CA GLY A 340 6.68 -18.59 3.68
C GLY A 340 5.32 -18.93 4.29
N ALA A 341 4.59 -19.89 3.72
CA ALA A 341 3.20 -20.19 4.03
C ALA A 341 2.89 -20.35 5.53
N GLN A 342 3.71 -21.08 6.30
CA GLN A 342 3.43 -21.32 7.71
C GLN A 342 3.45 -20.02 8.53
N LYS A 343 4.37 -19.09 8.22
CA LYS A 343 4.45 -17.80 8.92
C LYS A 343 3.20 -16.96 8.65
N ALA A 344 2.72 -16.95 7.41
CA ALA A 344 1.48 -16.26 7.05
C ALA A 344 0.29 -16.85 7.80
N ILE A 345 0.18 -18.18 7.88
CA ILE A 345 -0.86 -18.87 8.65
C ILE A 345 -0.83 -18.43 10.13
N ASP A 346 0.35 -18.41 10.74
CA ASP A 346 0.49 -18.04 12.16
C ASP A 346 0.09 -16.58 12.41
N VAL A 347 0.43 -15.67 11.49
CA VAL A 347 -0.01 -14.27 11.55
C VAL A 347 -1.52 -14.16 11.38
N VAL A 348 -2.11 -14.82 10.38
CA VAL A 348 -3.56 -14.80 10.15
C VAL A 348 -4.30 -15.32 11.38
N LYS A 349 -3.81 -16.35 12.07
CA LYS A 349 -4.41 -16.83 13.33
C LYS A 349 -4.33 -15.83 14.47
N ALA A 350 -3.25 -15.05 14.54
CA ALA A 350 -2.99 -14.13 15.64
C ALA A 350 -3.68 -12.75 15.49
N LEU A 351 -4.07 -12.38 14.27
CA LEU A 351 -4.68 -11.07 13.99
C LEU A 351 -6.11 -10.97 14.54
N PRO A 352 -6.53 -9.80 15.06
CA PRO A 352 -7.95 -9.53 15.30
C PRO A 352 -8.77 -9.67 14.01
N ASP A 353 -10.02 -10.14 14.12
CA ASP A 353 -10.93 -10.33 12.98
C ASP A 353 -11.04 -9.07 12.10
N ASP A 354 -11.03 -7.89 12.72
CA ASP A 354 -11.25 -6.60 12.07
C ASP A 354 -10.00 -6.00 11.40
N ARG A 355 -8.87 -6.73 11.39
CA ARG A 355 -7.57 -6.25 10.88
C ARG A 355 -7.02 -7.03 9.69
N VAL A 356 -7.81 -7.99 9.18
CA VAL A 356 -7.42 -8.85 8.05
C VAL A 356 -8.03 -8.32 6.75
N LEU A 357 -7.21 -8.19 5.73
CA LEU A 357 -7.61 -7.84 4.36
C LEU A 357 -7.17 -8.95 3.40
N VAL A 358 -7.74 -8.97 2.19
CA VAL A 358 -7.33 -9.85 1.10
C VAL A 358 -6.87 -9.03 -0.09
N GLU A 359 -5.92 -9.55 -0.83
CA GLU A 359 -5.44 -8.93 -2.05
C GLU A 359 -5.00 -9.99 -3.07
N SER A 360 -4.94 -9.61 -4.35
CA SER A 360 -4.39 -10.48 -5.39
C SER A 360 -2.88 -10.30 -5.56
N ASP A 361 -2.39 -9.07 -5.38
CA ASP A 361 -1.03 -8.64 -5.74
C ASP A 361 -0.67 -8.97 -7.21
N LEU A 362 -1.68 -9.01 -8.09
CA LEU A 362 -1.51 -9.46 -9.47
C LEU A 362 -1.33 -8.28 -10.45
N HIS A 363 -0.47 -8.50 -11.44
CA HIS A 363 -0.09 -7.56 -12.50
C HIS A 363 -1.09 -7.48 -13.67
N THR A 364 -2.17 -8.26 -13.63
CA THR A 364 -3.18 -8.37 -14.71
C THR A 364 -4.59 -8.44 -14.13
N ALA A 365 -5.51 -7.63 -14.63
CA ALA A 365 -6.94 -7.84 -14.35
C ALA A 365 -7.48 -9.08 -15.10
N GLY A 366 -8.65 -9.58 -14.68
CA GLY A 366 -9.36 -10.66 -15.37
C GLY A 366 -9.70 -11.88 -14.50
N PRO A 367 -10.19 -12.97 -15.11
CA PRO A 367 -10.67 -14.16 -14.40
C PRO A 367 -9.63 -14.86 -13.52
N VAL A 368 -8.34 -14.71 -13.85
CA VAL A 368 -7.24 -15.25 -13.03
C VAL A 368 -7.17 -14.51 -11.69
N MET A 369 -7.28 -13.17 -11.72
CA MET A 369 -7.31 -12.34 -10.52
C MET A 369 -8.50 -12.70 -9.63
N ASP A 370 -9.70 -12.85 -10.21
CA ASP A 370 -10.89 -13.30 -9.48
C ASP A 370 -10.67 -14.68 -8.83
N GLY A 371 -10.06 -15.63 -9.55
CA GLY A 371 -9.74 -16.95 -9.01
C GLY A 371 -8.81 -16.89 -7.79
N LEU A 372 -7.73 -16.11 -7.87
CA LEU A 372 -6.78 -15.96 -6.76
C LEU A 372 -7.39 -15.24 -5.56
N LEU A 373 -8.30 -14.30 -5.79
CA LEU A 373 -9.06 -13.64 -4.72
C LEU A 373 -10.01 -14.63 -4.02
N GLU A 374 -10.68 -15.49 -4.78
CA GLU A 374 -11.49 -16.57 -4.21
C GLU A 374 -10.63 -17.53 -3.37
N ASP A 375 -9.49 -17.97 -3.90
CA ASP A 375 -8.58 -18.89 -3.23
C ASP A 375 -8.08 -18.32 -1.90
N VAL A 376 -7.62 -17.06 -1.89
CA VAL A 376 -7.10 -16.45 -0.66
C VAL A 376 -8.20 -16.21 0.38
N VAL A 377 -9.43 -15.86 -0.04
CA VAL A 377 -10.57 -15.71 0.87
C VAL A 377 -10.91 -17.06 1.51
N ARG A 378 -11.03 -18.13 0.72
CA ARG A 378 -11.31 -19.48 1.23
C ARG A 378 -10.23 -19.93 2.20
N ARG A 379 -8.96 -19.69 1.85
CA ARG A 379 -7.81 -20.04 2.69
C ARG A 379 -7.84 -19.32 4.03
N ILE A 380 -8.15 -18.02 4.06
CA ILE A 380 -8.30 -17.28 5.32
C ILE A 380 -9.49 -17.83 6.12
N CYS A 381 -10.63 -18.10 5.49
CA CYS A 381 -11.79 -18.68 6.18
C CYS A 381 -11.45 -20.03 6.83
N GLU A 382 -10.72 -20.91 6.13
CA GLU A 382 -10.25 -22.19 6.65
C GLU A 382 -9.32 -22.00 7.85
N ILE A 383 -8.31 -21.12 7.73
CA ILE A 383 -7.35 -20.85 8.82
C ILE A 383 -8.05 -20.32 10.07
N ARG A 384 -9.10 -19.51 9.89
CA ARG A 384 -9.86 -18.85 10.97
C ARG A 384 -11.04 -19.68 11.49
N GLY A 385 -11.42 -20.75 10.79
CA GLY A 385 -12.63 -21.50 11.07
C GLY A 385 -13.93 -20.71 10.84
N TRP A 386 -13.90 -19.71 9.94
CA TRP A 386 -15.08 -18.92 9.58
C TRP A 386 -15.92 -19.65 8.54
N GLY A 387 -17.24 -19.47 8.60
CA GLY A 387 -18.10 -19.83 7.46
C GLY A 387 -17.79 -18.94 6.26
N LEU A 388 -17.89 -19.46 5.03
CA LEU A 388 -17.46 -18.72 3.83
C LEU A 388 -18.21 -17.38 3.65
N GLU A 389 -19.54 -17.38 3.78
CA GLU A 389 -20.30 -16.13 3.68
C GLU A 389 -19.98 -15.13 4.80
N GLU A 390 -19.76 -15.63 6.02
CA GLU A 390 -19.35 -14.80 7.16
C GLU A 390 -17.98 -14.17 6.89
N GLY A 391 -17.02 -14.97 6.43
CA GLY A 391 -15.68 -14.51 6.10
C GLY A 391 -15.68 -13.46 5.00
N VAL A 392 -16.46 -13.65 3.93
CA VAL A 392 -16.58 -12.64 2.86
C VAL A 392 -17.16 -11.33 3.40
N ARG A 393 -18.21 -11.37 4.24
CA ARG A 393 -18.78 -10.15 4.85
C ARG A 393 -17.75 -9.45 5.75
N LYS A 394 -17.07 -10.18 6.63
CA LYS A 394 -16.02 -9.63 7.52
C LYS A 394 -14.89 -8.97 6.72
N LEU A 395 -14.36 -9.65 5.71
CA LEU A 395 -13.27 -9.12 4.89
C LEU A 395 -13.71 -7.87 4.10
N GLY A 396 -14.94 -7.86 3.58
CA GLY A 396 -15.52 -6.68 2.95
C GLY A 396 -15.72 -5.50 3.92
N ASP A 397 -16.18 -5.77 5.14
CA ASP A 397 -16.31 -4.76 6.19
C ASP A 397 -14.94 -4.17 6.58
N ASN A 398 -13.92 -5.02 6.70
CA ASN A 398 -12.56 -4.61 7.00
C ASN A 398 -11.99 -3.70 5.91
N TRP A 399 -12.19 -4.06 4.64
CA TRP A 399 -11.77 -3.23 3.52
C TRP A 399 -12.47 -1.87 3.53
N ARG A 400 -13.79 -1.83 3.77
CA ARG A 400 -14.54 -0.56 3.88
C ARG A 400 -14.03 0.31 5.01
N ARG A 401 -13.75 -0.26 6.20
CA ARG A 401 -13.15 0.47 7.33
C ARG A 401 -11.74 0.96 7.02
N PHE A 402 -10.93 0.16 6.33
CA PHE A 402 -9.60 0.57 5.90
C PHE A 402 -9.64 1.75 4.92
N VAL A 403 -10.55 1.74 3.95
CA VAL A 403 -10.63 2.78 2.92
C VAL A 403 -11.33 4.04 3.42
N HIS A 404 -12.47 3.89 4.10
CA HIS A 404 -13.37 5.00 4.43
C HIS A 404 -13.25 5.46 5.89
N GLY A 405 -12.92 4.56 6.82
CA GLY A 405 -12.83 4.85 8.26
C GLY A 405 -14.01 4.32 9.04
#